data_AF-A0AAE9YUU1-F1
#
_entry.id   AF-A0AAE9YUU1-F1
#
_cell.length_a   1.000
_cell.length_b   1.000
_cell.length_c   1.000
_cell.angle_alpha   90.00
_cell.angle_beta   90.00
_cell.angle_gamma   90.00
#
_symmetry.space_group_name_H-M   'P 1'
#
loop_
_entity.id
_entity.type
_entity.pdbx_description
1 polymer ?
#
loop_
_entity_poly.entity_id
_entity_poly.type
_entity_poly.pdbx_seq_one_letter_code
_entity_poly.pdbx_strand_id
1 'polypeptide(L)'
;MKKQKLAPRAFNREIYHDVPENVFYGTDDGDQDGSFGEFKEFEHHYYQVEPKRRDNIHMISVVGGLYGLNLLPLWRPKKLTFFDINPAAISYFHLIRNNWLSSDSQEVFLQRLTDADYPVENEQQAFIRENIRLKQEGRLPRTRGSSKRSYQQSWKIALDNFQLTKDILKNTPTEIRTEPMESGSFSRYIREQDNLWIYASNISQFHFFELEFNDPANVVILQIIHPELPQLLDLSDMAGKPVKLNVEIPLSAEYLAQTESV
;
A
#
# COMPACT_ATOMS: atom_id res chain seq x y z
N MET A 1 -10.95 -23.87 22.02
CA MET A 1 -11.16 -23.09 20.78
C MET A 1 -10.99 -21.61 21.10
N LYS A 2 -9.94 -20.94 20.60
CA LYS A 2 -9.87 -19.47 20.66
C LYS A 2 -11.00 -18.94 19.77
N LYS A 3 -11.87 -18.07 20.30
CA LYS A 3 -12.88 -17.38 19.48
C LYS A 3 -12.15 -16.59 18.40
N GLN A 4 -12.50 -16.80 17.14
CA GLN A 4 -11.96 -16.03 16.03
C GLN A 4 -12.35 -14.56 16.25
N LYS A 5 -11.35 -13.68 16.39
CA LYS A 5 -11.59 -12.24 16.47
C LYS A 5 -12.16 -11.80 15.12
N LEU A 6 -13.29 -11.11 15.14
CA LEU A 6 -13.89 -10.52 13.95
C LEU A 6 -13.39 -9.08 13.82
N ALA A 7 -13.03 -8.67 12.61
CA ALA A 7 -12.62 -7.29 12.35
C ALA A 7 -13.79 -6.33 12.67
N PRO A 8 -13.52 -5.11 13.19
CA PRO A 8 -14.55 -4.20 13.68
C PRO A 8 -15.60 -3.77 12.66
N ARG A 9 -15.26 -3.80 11.35
CA ARG A 9 -16.17 -3.42 10.26
C ARG A 9 -16.10 -4.43 9.10
N ALA A 10 -16.69 -5.61 9.31
CA ALA A 10 -17.01 -6.51 8.20
C ALA A 10 -18.04 -5.94 7.19
N PHE A 11 -18.61 -4.76 7.46
CA PHE A 11 -19.70 -4.14 6.69
C PHE A 11 -19.34 -3.75 5.23
N ASN A 12 -18.06 -3.60 4.90
CA ASN A 12 -17.63 -3.29 3.53
C ASN A 12 -17.17 -4.52 2.74
N ARG A 13 -17.18 -5.72 3.35
CA ARG A 13 -16.72 -6.95 2.68
C ARG A 13 -17.52 -7.21 1.40
N GLU A 14 -18.83 -6.98 1.42
CA GLU A 14 -19.73 -7.11 0.27
C GLU A 14 -19.44 -6.03 -0.81
N ILE A 15 -19.09 -4.80 -0.40
CA ILE A 15 -18.79 -3.68 -1.32
C ILE A 15 -17.52 -3.93 -2.15
N TYR A 16 -16.51 -4.60 -1.59
CA TYR A 16 -15.26 -4.92 -2.31
C TYR A 16 -15.43 -6.08 -3.31
N HIS A 17 -16.39 -6.98 -3.08
CA HIS A 17 -16.57 -8.17 -3.90
C HIS A 17 -17.65 -8.00 -4.99
N ASP A 18 -18.66 -7.16 -4.76
CA ASP A 18 -19.84 -7.08 -5.64
C ASP A 18 -19.73 -6.03 -6.76
N VAL A 19 -18.76 -5.10 -6.69
CA VAL A 19 -18.55 -4.06 -7.71
C VAL A 19 -17.06 -3.96 -8.06
N PRO A 20 -16.54 -4.84 -8.95
CA PRO A 20 -15.13 -4.84 -9.34
C PRO A 20 -14.68 -3.49 -9.96
N GLU A 21 -15.60 -2.63 -10.39
CA GLU A 21 -15.34 -1.28 -10.87
C GLU A 21 -14.97 -0.26 -9.77
N ASN A 22 -15.17 -0.58 -8.49
CA ASN A 22 -14.87 0.31 -7.36
C ASN A 22 -13.36 0.35 -7.07
N VAL A 23 -12.64 1.17 -7.82
CA VAL A 23 -11.29 1.62 -7.43
C VAL A 23 -11.43 2.81 -6.49
N PHE A 24 -10.77 2.76 -5.34
CA PHE A 24 -10.76 3.87 -4.39
C PHE A 24 -9.75 4.93 -4.82
N TYR A 25 -10.23 5.90 -5.58
CA TYR A 25 -9.44 7.02 -6.07
C TYR A 25 -9.16 8.01 -4.94
N GLY A 26 -7.99 7.93 -4.30
CA GLY A 26 -7.66 8.71 -3.09
C GLY A 26 -8.21 8.03 -1.84
N THR A 27 -7.36 7.79 -0.85
CA THR A 27 -7.77 7.14 0.40
C THR A 27 -8.47 8.14 1.32
N ASP A 28 -9.41 7.67 2.15
CA ASP A 28 -9.84 8.35 3.37
C ASP A 28 -8.92 7.95 4.56
N ASP A 29 -7.75 7.36 4.27
CA ASP A 29 -6.74 6.91 5.23
C ASP A 29 -5.69 7.99 5.48
N GLY A 30 -5.26 8.18 6.72
CA GLY A 30 -4.33 9.25 7.10
C GLY A 30 -5.00 10.61 7.29
N ASP A 31 -4.21 11.60 7.70
CA ASP A 31 -4.74 12.84 8.27
C ASP A 31 -5.62 13.62 7.27
N GLN A 32 -6.91 13.77 7.59
CA GLN A 32 -7.83 14.57 6.77
C GLN A 32 -7.52 16.07 6.83
N ASP A 33 -6.76 16.51 7.82
CA ASP A 33 -6.28 17.89 7.93
C ASP A 33 -5.15 18.21 6.94
N GLY A 34 -4.62 17.19 6.25
CA GLY A 34 -3.54 17.33 5.28
C GLY A 34 -2.18 17.58 5.92
N SER A 35 -1.99 17.27 7.21
CA SER A 35 -0.73 17.42 7.92
C SER A 35 0.28 16.30 7.62
N PHE A 36 -0.20 15.14 7.14
CA PHE A 36 0.60 13.93 6.88
C PHE A 36 1.44 13.53 8.09
N GLY A 37 0.91 13.75 9.30
CA GLY A 37 1.61 13.49 10.57
C GLY A 37 2.01 12.03 10.70
N GLU A 38 1.22 11.11 10.16
CA GLU A 38 1.50 9.68 10.16
C GLU A 38 2.80 9.34 9.43
N PHE A 39 3.16 10.05 8.35
CA PHE A 39 4.39 9.78 7.62
C PHE A 39 5.65 10.25 8.34
N LYS A 40 5.53 11.21 9.28
CA LYS A 40 6.66 11.64 10.11
C LYS A 40 7.14 10.52 11.02
N GLU A 41 6.23 9.70 11.52
CA GLU A 41 6.58 8.52 12.33
C GLU A 41 7.38 7.51 11.50
N PHE A 42 6.96 7.29 10.26
CA PHE A 42 7.61 6.33 9.35
C PHE A 42 8.97 6.82 8.85
N GLU A 43 9.08 8.12 8.56
CA GLU A 43 10.35 8.76 8.25
C GLU A 43 11.30 8.71 9.45
N HIS A 44 10.79 8.99 10.66
CA HIS A 44 11.58 8.89 11.89
C HIS A 44 12.12 7.47 12.09
N HIS A 45 11.26 6.44 11.98
CA HIS A 45 11.68 5.04 12.06
C HIS A 45 12.78 4.72 11.04
N TYR A 46 12.62 5.12 9.77
CA TYR A 46 13.64 4.94 8.74
C TYR A 46 14.99 5.50 9.16
N TYR A 47 15.06 6.71 9.72
CA TYR A 47 16.35 7.28 10.13
C TYR A 47 16.94 6.70 11.42
N GLN A 48 16.14 6.03 12.26
CA GLN A 48 16.59 5.45 13.53
C GLN A 48 17.11 4.00 13.39
N VAL A 49 16.68 3.25 12.37
CA VAL A 49 17.20 1.89 12.15
C VAL A 49 18.66 1.91 11.67
N GLU A 50 19.39 0.83 11.97
CA GLU A 50 20.78 0.66 11.52
C GLU A 50 20.90 0.86 9.99
N PRO A 51 21.92 1.57 9.49
CA PRO A 51 22.09 1.85 8.06
C PRO A 51 21.94 0.62 7.16
N LYS A 52 22.55 -0.51 7.56
CA LYS A 52 22.49 -1.77 6.81
C LYS A 52 21.06 -2.28 6.55
N ARG A 53 20.11 -1.96 7.43
CA ARG A 53 18.69 -2.35 7.27
C ARG A 53 17.99 -1.56 6.16
N ARG A 54 18.54 -0.41 5.76
CA ARG A 54 17.99 0.45 4.71
C ARG A 54 18.56 0.19 3.33
N ASP A 55 19.70 -0.49 3.24
CA ASP A 55 20.48 -0.60 2.00
C ASP A 55 19.74 -1.35 0.88
N ASN A 56 18.87 -2.30 1.25
CA ASN A 56 18.19 -3.20 0.32
C ASN A 56 16.72 -3.42 0.67
N ILE A 57 16.00 -2.37 1.05
CA ILE A 57 14.58 -2.46 1.39
C ILE A 57 13.79 -3.02 0.20
N HIS A 58 13.02 -4.08 0.45
CA HIS A 58 11.95 -4.54 -0.40
C HIS A 58 10.63 -3.97 0.13
N MET A 59 10.13 -2.94 -0.54
CA MET A 59 8.85 -2.38 -0.17
C MET A 59 7.71 -3.19 -0.80
N ILE A 60 6.79 -3.65 0.04
CA ILE A 60 5.55 -4.30 -0.37
C ILE A 60 4.39 -3.36 -0.03
N SER A 61 3.55 -3.03 -0.99
CA SER A 61 2.44 -2.10 -0.79
C SER A 61 1.16 -2.62 -1.41
N VAL A 62 0.07 -2.61 -0.65
CA VAL A 62 -1.26 -2.70 -1.27
C VAL A 62 -1.48 -1.50 -2.21
N VAL A 63 -2.17 -1.71 -3.33
CA VAL A 63 -2.47 -0.62 -4.27
C VAL A 63 -3.53 0.31 -3.71
N GLY A 64 -4.75 -0.17 -3.44
CA GLY A 64 -5.83 0.66 -2.91
C GLY A 64 -5.95 2.03 -3.62
N GLY A 65 -5.68 3.11 -2.89
CA GLY A 65 -5.63 4.49 -3.40
C GLY A 65 -4.24 5.05 -3.68
N LEU A 66 -3.23 4.18 -3.77
CA LEU A 66 -1.81 4.50 -4.00
C LEU A 66 -1.20 5.42 -2.93
N TYR A 67 -1.75 5.41 -1.71
CA TYR A 67 -1.21 6.20 -0.60
C TYR A 67 0.21 5.78 -0.21
N GLY A 68 0.53 4.50 -0.42
CA GLY A 68 1.87 3.95 -0.27
C GLY A 68 2.92 4.61 -1.17
N LEU A 69 2.55 5.30 -2.26
CA LEU A 69 3.53 6.02 -3.10
C LEU A 69 4.33 7.05 -2.29
N ASN A 70 3.73 7.64 -1.25
CA ASN A 70 4.40 8.57 -0.35
C ASN A 70 5.59 7.94 0.40
N LEU A 71 5.63 6.61 0.54
CA LEU A 71 6.74 5.89 1.17
C LEU A 71 7.93 5.69 0.23
N LEU A 72 7.76 5.81 -1.09
CA LEU A 72 8.86 5.64 -2.05
C LEU A 72 10.01 6.63 -1.79
N PRO A 73 9.79 7.95 -1.77
CA PRO A 73 10.88 8.90 -1.50
C PRO A 73 11.44 8.79 -0.07
N LEU A 74 10.64 8.30 0.89
CA LEU A 74 11.05 8.12 2.29
C LEU A 74 11.95 6.90 2.48
N TRP A 75 11.52 5.73 2.00
CA TRP A 75 12.22 4.46 2.21
C TRP A 75 13.26 4.15 1.13
N ARG A 76 13.15 4.76 -0.06
CA ARG A 76 14.08 4.56 -1.18
C ARG A 76 14.35 3.09 -1.51
N PRO A 77 13.30 2.28 -1.70
CA PRO A 77 13.41 0.83 -1.83
C PRO A 77 14.23 0.39 -3.07
N LYS A 78 14.83 -0.80 -2.95
CA LYS A 78 15.58 -1.48 -4.02
C LYS A 78 14.81 -2.63 -4.67
N LYS A 79 13.66 -3.00 -4.11
CA LYS A 79 12.66 -3.88 -4.73
C LYS A 79 11.27 -3.37 -4.38
N LEU A 80 10.34 -3.53 -5.31
CA LEU A 80 8.95 -3.13 -5.16
C LEU A 80 8.04 -4.33 -5.43
N THR A 81 7.06 -4.54 -4.56
CA THR A 81 5.89 -5.36 -4.87
C THR A 81 4.64 -4.55 -4.62
N PHE A 82 3.84 -4.35 -5.66
CA PHE A 82 2.49 -3.83 -5.53
C PHE A 82 1.49 -4.97 -5.65
N PHE A 83 0.49 -5.00 -4.78
CA PHE A 83 -0.52 -6.04 -4.82
C PHE A 83 -1.92 -5.51 -4.53
N ASP A 84 -2.92 -6.19 -5.05
CA ASP A 84 -4.32 -5.95 -4.70
C ASP A 84 -5.15 -7.17 -5.11
N ILE A 85 -6.24 -7.42 -4.38
CA ILE A 85 -7.21 -8.45 -4.80
C ILE A 85 -8.06 -7.96 -5.98
N ASN A 86 -8.24 -6.63 -6.12
CA ASN A 86 -9.04 -6.04 -7.19
C ASN A 86 -8.19 -5.79 -8.46
N PRO A 87 -8.47 -6.48 -9.58
CA PRO A 87 -7.77 -6.24 -10.84
C PRO A 87 -7.89 -4.80 -11.35
N ALA A 88 -8.99 -4.11 -11.06
CA ALA A 88 -9.15 -2.70 -11.45
C ALA A 88 -8.18 -1.78 -10.70
N ALA A 89 -7.84 -2.10 -9.44
CA ALA A 89 -6.81 -1.37 -8.70
C ALA A 89 -5.43 -1.56 -9.34
N ILE A 90 -5.12 -2.78 -9.79
CA ILE A 90 -3.88 -3.06 -10.54
C ILE A 90 -3.83 -2.27 -11.85
N SER A 91 -4.91 -2.28 -12.64
CA SER A 91 -5.03 -1.45 -13.85
C SER A 91 -4.87 0.04 -13.54
N TYR A 92 -5.44 0.51 -12.42
CA TYR A 92 -5.27 1.87 -11.94
C TYR A 92 -3.80 2.20 -11.63
N PHE A 93 -3.08 1.32 -10.92
CA PHE A 93 -1.65 1.50 -10.69
C PHE A 93 -0.85 1.60 -11.99
N HIS A 94 -1.13 0.75 -12.98
CA HIS A 94 -0.48 0.81 -14.29
C HIS A 94 -0.68 2.16 -14.97
N LEU A 95 -1.91 2.69 -14.98
CA LEU A 95 -2.21 3.99 -15.56
C LEU A 95 -1.46 5.12 -14.84
N ILE A 96 -1.48 5.13 -13.51
CA ILE A 96 -0.78 6.15 -12.71
C ILE A 96 0.73 6.06 -12.93
N ARG A 97 1.32 4.86 -12.86
CA ARG A 97 2.75 4.64 -13.09
C ARG A 97 3.16 5.10 -14.49
N ASN A 98 2.43 4.71 -15.53
CA ASN A 98 2.75 5.07 -16.91
C ASN A 98 2.64 6.58 -17.14
N ASN A 99 1.60 7.23 -16.61
CA ASN A 99 1.47 8.69 -16.68
C ASN A 99 2.62 9.38 -15.94
N TRP A 100 3.01 8.89 -14.76
CA TRP A 100 4.13 9.43 -13.99
C TRP A 100 5.46 9.32 -14.75
N LEU A 101 5.74 8.15 -15.32
CA LEU A 101 6.98 7.87 -16.07
C LEU A 101 7.09 8.67 -17.36
N SER A 102 5.96 9.01 -18.00
CA SER A 102 5.90 9.80 -19.24
C SER A 102 5.78 11.31 -19.01
N SER A 103 5.60 11.77 -17.78
CA SER A 103 5.47 13.19 -17.45
C SER A 103 6.78 13.80 -17.00
N ASP A 104 7.11 15.00 -17.49
CA ASP A 104 8.39 15.66 -17.18
C ASP A 104 8.41 16.35 -15.81
N SER A 105 7.24 16.76 -15.30
CA SER A 105 7.09 17.39 -14.00
C SER A 105 5.79 16.96 -13.31
N GLN A 106 5.68 17.29 -12.03
CA GLN A 106 4.45 17.11 -11.26
C GLN A 106 3.26 17.82 -11.91
N GLU A 107 3.45 19.05 -12.39
CA GLU A 107 2.39 19.86 -13.01
C GLU A 107 1.88 19.17 -14.27
N VAL A 108 2.78 18.70 -15.14
CA VAL A 108 2.43 17.96 -16.36
C VAL A 108 1.71 16.65 -15.99
N PHE A 109 2.21 15.92 -15.00
CA PHE A 109 1.57 14.68 -14.53
C PHE A 109 0.12 14.91 -14.09
N LEU A 110 -0.11 15.89 -13.21
CA LEU A 110 -1.45 16.21 -12.71
C LEU A 110 -2.36 16.75 -13.81
N GLN A 111 -1.84 17.59 -14.71
CA GLN A 111 -2.60 18.10 -15.84
C GLN A 111 -3.05 16.97 -16.77
N ARG A 112 -2.18 16.00 -17.08
CA ARG A 112 -2.54 14.83 -17.89
C ARG A 112 -3.60 13.95 -17.21
N LEU A 113 -3.60 13.84 -15.88
CA LEU A 113 -4.69 13.17 -15.15
C LEU A 113 -6.02 13.90 -15.33
N THR A 114 -6.00 15.24 -15.24
CA THR A 114 -7.17 16.09 -15.44
C THR A 114 -7.69 16.01 -16.87
N ASP A 115 -6.80 16.06 -17.87
CA ASP A 115 -7.20 16.06 -19.27
C ASP A 115 -7.47 14.66 -19.84
N ALA A 116 -7.25 13.62 -19.03
CA ALA A 116 -7.22 12.23 -19.47
C ALA A 116 -6.25 12.00 -20.66
N ASP A 117 -5.17 12.78 -20.72
CA ASP A 117 -4.19 12.76 -21.80
C ASP A 117 -3.10 11.71 -21.53
N TYR A 118 -3.47 10.44 -21.60
CA TYR A 118 -2.55 9.29 -21.55
C TYR A 118 -3.21 8.05 -22.16
N PRO A 119 -2.42 7.13 -22.73
CA PRO A 119 -2.96 5.97 -23.43
C PRO A 119 -3.63 4.98 -22.47
N VAL A 120 -4.61 4.24 -22.99
CA VAL A 120 -5.28 3.11 -22.34
C VAL A 120 -5.33 1.95 -23.33
N GLU A 121 -5.27 0.72 -22.83
CA GLU A 121 -5.16 -0.47 -23.66
C GLU A 121 -6.48 -1.23 -23.83
N ASN A 122 -7.45 -1.01 -22.94
CA ASN A 122 -8.72 -1.73 -22.92
C ASN A 122 -9.85 -0.90 -22.27
N GLU A 123 -11.08 -1.42 -22.33
CA GLU A 123 -12.28 -0.76 -21.79
C GLU A 123 -12.19 -0.51 -20.28
N GLN A 124 -11.60 -1.43 -19.51
CA GLN A 124 -11.42 -1.26 -18.08
C GLN A 124 -10.51 -0.06 -17.78
N GLN A 125 -9.38 0.07 -18.46
CA GLN A 125 -8.49 1.21 -18.31
C GLN A 125 -9.15 2.51 -18.80
N ALA A 126 -9.95 2.46 -19.88
CA ALA A 126 -10.71 3.61 -20.35
C ALA A 126 -11.71 4.12 -19.30
N PHE A 127 -12.42 3.20 -18.64
CA PHE A 127 -13.34 3.50 -17.54
C PHE A 127 -12.61 4.08 -16.32
N ILE A 128 -11.48 3.49 -15.92
CA ILE A 128 -10.65 4.00 -14.83
C ILE A 128 -10.14 5.42 -15.13
N ARG A 129 -9.70 5.68 -16.37
CA ARG A 129 -9.26 7.01 -16.81
C ARG A 129 -10.40 8.04 -16.77
N GLU A 130 -11.62 7.66 -17.18
CA GLU A 130 -12.79 8.53 -17.04
C GLU A 130 -13.02 8.90 -15.57
N ASN A 131 -12.97 7.93 -14.65
CA ASN A 131 -13.16 8.18 -13.23
C ASN A 131 -12.06 9.07 -12.62
N ILE A 132 -10.80 8.86 -13.02
CA ILE A 132 -9.68 9.74 -12.66
C ILE A 132 -9.98 11.19 -13.03
N ARG A 133 -10.38 11.42 -14.29
CA ARG A 133 -10.73 12.77 -14.77
C ARG A 133 -11.92 13.35 -14.01
N LEU A 134 -13.00 12.58 -13.86
CA LEU A 134 -14.18 13.01 -13.11
C LEU A 134 -13.83 13.36 -11.66
N LYS A 135 -12.90 12.63 -11.02
CA LYS A 135 -12.41 12.97 -9.68
C LYS A 135 -11.65 14.29 -9.69
N GLN A 136 -10.73 14.50 -10.63
CA GLN A 136 -9.98 15.77 -10.75
C GLN A 136 -10.92 16.97 -10.96
N GLU A 137 -12.01 16.78 -11.72
CA GLU A 137 -13.04 17.80 -11.92
C GLU A 137 -14.00 17.99 -10.72
N GLY A 138 -13.91 17.16 -9.68
CA GLY A 138 -14.85 17.18 -8.54
C GLY A 138 -16.27 16.70 -8.90
N ARG A 139 -16.40 15.90 -9.97
CA ARG A 139 -17.67 15.43 -10.55
C ARG A 139 -17.87 13.92 -10.46
N LEU A 140 -16.99 13.19 -9.78
CA LEU A 140 -17.11 11.74 -9.60
C LEU A 140 -18.40 11.42 -8.80
N PRO A 141 -19.33 10.63 -9.35
CA PRO A 141 -20.54 10.23 -8.63
C PRO A 141 -20.19 9.39 -7.39
N ARG A 142 -20.94 9.55 -6.30
CA ARG A 142 -20.76 8.77 -5.06
C ARG A 142 -20.78 7.25 -5.28
N THR A 143 -21.55 6.79 -6.27
CA THR A 143 -21.64 5.37 -6.65
C THR A 143 -20.36 4.82 -7.29
N ARG A 144 -19.43 5.68 -7.70
CA ARG A 144 -18.13 5.31 -8.30
C ARG A 144 -16.94 5.65 -7.40
N GLY A 145 -17.16 6.28 -6.25
CA GLY A 145 -16.12 6.66 -5.29
C GLY A 145 -16.52 7.85 -4.41
N SER A 146 -15.88 7.98 -3.24
CA SER A 146 -16.29 8.93 -2.20
C SER A 146 -15.18 9.79 -1.59
N SER A 147 -13.92 9.66 -2.03
CA SER A 147 -12.82 10.39 -1.41
C SER A 147 -12.85 11.88 -1.70
N LYS A 148 -12.78 12.67 -0.63
CA LYS A 148 -12.77 14.15 -0.67
C LYS A 148 -11.40 14.75 -0.98
N ARG A 149 -10.32 13.98 -0.82
CA ARG A 149 -8.94 14.46 -1.03
C ARG A 149 -8.59 14.48 -2.52
N SER A 150 -7.91 15.54 -2.95
CA SER A 150 -7.34 15.62 -4.31
C SER A 150 -6.12 14.70 -4.42
N TYR A 151 -5.74 14.29 -5.64
CA TYR A 151 -4.50 13.53 -5.83
C TYR A 151 -3.26 14.32 -5.40
N GLN A 152 -3.26 15.64 -5.60
CA GLN A 152 -2.18 16.50 -5.12
C GLN A 152 -1.99 16.40 -3.61
N GLN A 153 -3.10 16.33 -2.86
CA GLN A 153 -3.05 16.08 -1.42
C GLN A 153 -2.67 14.63 -1.16
N SER A 154 -3.43 13.65 -1.64
CA SER A 154 -3.21 12.22 -1.33
C SER A 154 -1.78 11.73 -1.59
N TRP A 155 -1.07 12.28 -2.58
CA TRP A 155 0.29 11.88 -2.94
C TRP A 155 1.31 12.99 -2.68
N LYS A 156 1.04 13.89 -1.74
CA LYS A 156 1.85 15.08 -1.51
C LYS A 156 3.35 14.78 -1.40
N ILE A 157 3.77 13.82 -0.58
CA ILE A 157 5.20 13.52 -0.38
C ILE A 157 5.82 12.95 -1.67
N ALA A 158 5.11 12.07 -2.35
CA ALA A 158 5.56 11.48 -3.62
C ALA A 158 5.70 12.55 -4.72
N LEU A 159 4.75 13.48 -4.78
CA LEU A 159 4.70 14.58 -5.74
C LEU A 159 5.75 15.66 -5.44
N ASP A 160 5.89 16.09 -4.19
CA ASP A 160 6.96 17.03 -3.77
C ASP A 160 8.37 16.46 -4.10
N ASN A 161 8.49 15.13 -4.19
CA ASN A 161 9.70 14.41 -4.60
C ASN A 161 9.57 13.78 -6.00
N PHE A 162 8.85 14.42 -6.92
CA PHE A 162 8.41 13.85 -8.20
C PHE A 162 9.50 13.09 -8.95
N GLN A 163 10.68 13.70 -9.13
CA GLN A 163 11.79 13.11 -9.88
C GLN A 163 12.37 11.89 -9.16
N LEU A 164 12.55 11.94 -7.85
CA LEU A 164 13.02 10.79 -7.06
C LEU A 164 12.01 9.64 -7.12
N THR A 165 10.72 9.93 -6.96
CA THR A 165 9.65 8.95 -7.10
C THR A 165 9.64 8.32 -8.49
N LYS A 166 9.78 9.15 -9.54
CA LYS A 166 9.88 8.71 -10.94
C LYS A 166 11.08 7.79 -11.15
N ASP A 167 12.25 8.15 -10.62
CA ASP A 167 13.46 7.34 -10.73
C ASP A 167 13.35 6.00 -10.01
N ILE A 168 12.70 5.96 -8.85
CA ILE A 168 12.41 4.71 -8.13
C ILE A 168 11.46 3.84 -8.97
N LEU A 169 10.33 4.37 -9.42
CA LEU A 169 9.34 3.62 -10.23
C LEU A 169 9.90 3.11 -11.56
N LYS A 170 10.91 3.81 -12.12
CA LYS A 170 11.56 3.46 -13.37
C LYS A 170 12.65 2.39 -13.19
N ASN A 171 13.51 2.58 -12.19
CA ASN A 171 14.77 1.85 -12.08
C ASN A 171 14.74 0.71 -11.05
N THR A 172 13.76 0.70 -10.14
CA THR A 172 13.62 -0.35 -9.14
C THR A 172 12.83 -1.54 -9.70
N PRO A 173 13.35 -2.78 -9.59
CA PRO A 173 12.60 -3.98 -9.96
C PRO A 173 11.24 -4.00 -9.27
N THR A 174 10.18 -4.09 -10.09
CA THR A 174 8.79 -4.04 -9.62
C THR A 174 8.05 -5.30 -10.00
N GLU A 175 7.52 -6.00 -8.99
CA GLU A 175 6.57 -7.08 -9.15
C GLU A 175 5.15 -6.58 -8.87
N ILE A 176 4.18 -7.07 -9.63
CA ILE A 176 2.77 -6.71 -9.49
C ILE A 176 1.96 -7.99 -9.35
N ARG A 177 1.15 -8.08 -8.29
CA ARG A 177 0.44 -9.32 -7.94
C ARG A 177 -1.05 -9.04 -7.77
N THR A 178 -1.90 -9.82 -8.43
CA THR A 178 -3.36 -9.74 -8.29
C THR A 178 -3.85 -10.86 -7.38
N GLU A 179 -3.70 -10.69 -6.07
CA GLU A 179 -4.10 -11.68 -5.07
C GLU A 179 -4.32 -11.03 -3.68
N PRO A 180 -5.09 -11.69 -2.79
CA PRO A 180 -5.23 -11.26 -1.40
C PRO A 180 -3.92 -11.42 -0.61
N MET A 181 -3.68 -10.53 0.36
CA MET A 181 -2.51 -10.60 1.24
C MET A 181 -2.54 -11.85 2.14
N GLU A 182 -3.74 -12.28 2.53
CA GLU A 182 -3.99 -13.47 3.35
C GLU A 182 -3.90 -14.79 2.55
N SER A 183 -3.70 -14.72 1.24
CA SER A 183 -3.63 -15.91 0.41
C SER A 183 -2.38 -16.75 0.72
N GLY A 184 -2.52 -18.07 0.59
CA GLY A 184 -1.39 -18.99 0.82
C GLY A 184 -0.23 -18.79 -0.15
N SER A 185 -0.49 -18.31 -1.37
CA SER A 185 0.55 -17.94 -2.34
C SER A 185 1.31 -16.69 -1.89
N PHE A 186 0.63 -15.64 -1.44
CA PHE A 186 1.26 -14.43 -0.93
C PHE A 186 2.06 -14.71 0.35
N SER A 187 1.48 -15.45 1.29
CA SER A 187 2.16 -15.84 2.54
C SER A 187 3.44 -16.63 2.27
N ARG A 188 3.41 -17.63 1.36
CA ARG A 188 4.62 -18.35 0.95
C ARG A 188 5.65 -17.45 0.26
N TYR A 189 5.18 -16.51 -0.55
CA TYR A 189 6.06 -15.58 -1.27
C TYR A 189 6.86 -14.69 -0.32
N ILE A 190 6.24 -14.17 0.76
CA ILE A 190 6.91 -13.26 1.70
C ILE A 190 7.71 -13.99 2.79
N ARG A 191 7.36 -15.25 3.10
CA ARG A 191 7.89 -15.99 4.26
C ARG A 191 9.42 -16.12 4.30
N GLU A 192 10.04 -16.24 3.13
CA GLU A 192 11.47 -16.44 2.94
C GLU A 192 12.20 -15.17 2.45
N GLN A 193 11.50 -14.05 2.32
CA GLN A 193 12.12 -12.80 1.86
C GLN A 193 12.82 -12.10 3.02
N ASP A 194 14.01 -11.59 2.73
CA ASP A 194 14.73 -10.70 3.63
C ASP A 194 14.37 -9.23 3.34
N ASN A 195 14.43 -8.38 4.36
CA ASN A 195 14.32 -6.91 4.25
C ASN A 195 12.95 -6.39 3.78
N LEU A 196 11.86 -7.02 4.23
CA LEU A 196 10.49 -6.65 3.86
C LEU A 196 9.96 -5.46 4.67
N TRP A 197 9.60 -4.38 3.98
CA TRP A 197 8.95 -3.22 4.58
C TRP A 197 7.56 -3.08 3.96
N ILE A 198 6.55 -3.41 4.74
CA ILE A 198 5.19 -3.69 4.26
C ILE A 198 4.26 -2.55 4.62
N TYR A 199 3.59 -1.98 3.63
CA TYR A 199 2.46 -1.07 3.78
C TYR A 199 1.14 -1.78 3.50
N ALA A 200 0.35 -2.01 4.56
CA ALA A 200 -0.93 -2.73 4.51
C ALA A 200 -2.16 -1.81 4.49
N SER A 201 -1.99 -0.50 4.31
CA SER A 201 -3.07 0.51 4.35
C SER A 201 -3.96 0.32 5.59
N ASN A 202 -5.28 0.21 5.40
CA ASN A 202 -6.28 0.04 6.44
C ASN A 202 -6.94 -1.36 6.40
N ILE A 203 -6.30 -2.36 5.79
CA ILE A 203 -6.92 -3.69 5.54
C ILE A 203 -7.47 -4.32 6.82
N SER A 204 -6.77 -4.16 7.96
CA SER A 204 -7.19 -4.70 9.26
C SER A 204 -8.49 -4.08 9.81
N GLN A 205 -8.96 -2.94 9.27
CA GLN A 205 -10.30 -2.44 9.59
C GLN A 205 -11.42 -3.32 9.03
N PHE A 206 -11.11 -4.12 7.99
CA PHE A 206 -12.06 -4.97 7.28
C PHE A 206 -11.81 -6.46 7.49
N HIS A 207 -10.55 -6.88 7.59
CA HIS A 207 -10.19 -8.29 7.67
C HIS A 207 -8.94 -8.53 8.52
N PHE A 208 -9.03 -9.46 9.48
CA PHE A 208 -7.89 -9.91 10.26
C PHE A 208 -7.34 -11.21 9.67
N PHE A 209 -6.02 -11.29 9.56
CA PHE A 209 -5.32 -12.46 9.03
C PHE A 209 -3.92 -12.56 9.63
N GLU A 210 -3.24 -13.67 9.33
CA GLU A 210 -1.91 -13.98 9.86
C GLU A 210 -0.92 -14.07 8.69
N LEU A 211 0.31 -13.62 8.94
CA LEU A 211 1.46 -13.80 8.06
C LEU A 211 2.57 -14.51 8.83
N GLU A 212 3.39 -15.28 8.13
CA GLU A 212 4.52 -16.01 8.75
C GLU A 212 5.83 -15.58 8.10
N PHE A 213 6.86 -15.39 8.92
CA PHE A 213 8.22 -15.08 8.50
C PHE A 213 9.18 -16.09 9.12
N ASN A 214 10.12 -16.63 8.34
CA ASN A 214 11.12 -17.56 8.86
C ASN A 214 12.18 -16.86 9.73
N ASP A 215 12.60 -15.67 9.32
CA ASP A 215 13.48 -14.78 10.09
C ASP A 215 13.06 -13.32 9.87
N PRO A 216 12.52 -12.64 10.89
CA PRO A 216 12.00 -11.29 10.75
C PRO A 216 13.05 -10.19 11.03
N ALA A 217 14.35 -10.51 10.97
CA ALA A 217 15.45 -9.60 11.33
C ALA A 217 15.39 -8.20 10.66
N ASN A 218 14.78 -8.10 9.48
CA ASN A 218 14.48 -6.82 8.86
C ASN A 218 13.08 -6.78 8.24
N VAL A 219 12.07 -7.19 9.03
CA VAL A 219 10.66 -7.08 8.64
C VAL A 219 10.02 -5.94 9.42
N VAL A 220 9.41 -5.01 8.69
CA VAL A 220 8.64 -3.89 9.24
C VAL A 220 7.27 -3.92 8.60
N ILE A 221 6.20 -3.80 9.40
CA ILE A 221 4.86 -3.63 8.88
C ILE A 221 4.24 -2.32 9.37
N LEU A 222 3.51 -1.69 8.47
CA LEU A 222 2.86 -0.42 8.64
C LEU A 222 1.40 -0.53 8.23
N GLN A 223 0.50 -0.05 9.08
CA GLN A 223 -0.90 0.20 8.73
C GLN A 223 -1.36 1.56 9.25
N ILE A 224 -2.36 2.15 8.60
CA ILE A 224 -2.98 3.41 9.04
C ILE A 224 -4.45 3.12 9.29
N ILE A 225 -4.86 3.19 10.55
CA ILE A 225 -6.23 2.86 10.99
C ILE A 225 -7.03 4.14 11.10
N HIS A 226 -8.12 4.27 10.35
CA HIS A 226 -9.01 5.42 10.48
C HIS A 226 -9.67 5.53 11.87
N PRO A 227 -9.77 6.72 12.48
CA PRO A 227 -9.25 8.01 12.01
C PRO A 227 -7.82 8.22 12.51
N GLU A 228 -6.83 7.89 11.66
CA GLU A 228 -5.45 8.40 11.73
C GLU A 228 -4.54 7.85 12.82
N LEU A 229 -4.70 6.59 13.20
CA LEU A 229 -3.73 5.90 14.06
C LEU A 229 -2.72 5.14 13.20
N PRO A 230 -1.52 5.70 12.93
CA PRO A 230 -0.42 4.90 12.40
C PRO A 230 -0.10 3.77 13.38
N GLN A 231 0.15 2.59 12.84
CA GLN A 231 0.76 1.50 13.56
C GLN A 231 1.95 1.01 12.76
N LEU A 232 3.11 1.13 13.37
CA LEU A 232 4.36 0.56 12.87
C LEU A 232 4.79 -0.54 13.84
N LEU A 233 5.02 -1.74 13.31
CA LEU A 233 5.60 -2.85 14.06
C LEU A 233 6.89 -3.30 13.37
N ASP A 234 8.02 -3.09 14.05
CA ASP A 234 9.33 -3.58 13.65
C ASP A 234 9.57 -4.94 14.33
N LEU A 235 9.81 -5.98 13.55
CA LEU A 235 9.96 -7.34 14.05
C LEU A 235 11.43 -7.73 14.29
N SER A 236 12.38 -6.79 14.15
CA SER A 236 13.81 -7.07 14.31
C SER A 236 14.20 -7.60 15.69
N ASP A 237 13.49 -7.20 16.76
CA ASP A 237 13.69 -7.76 18.12
C ASP A 237 13.33 -9.25 18.23
N MET A 238 12.65 -9.79 17.22
CA MET A 238 12.26 -11.20 17.12
C MET A 238 13.11 -12.00 16.11
N ALA A 239 14.25 -11.44 15.68
CA ALA A 239 15.16 -12.06 14.73
C ALA A 239 15.62 -13.47 15.14
N GLY A 240 15.94 -14.30 14.14
CA GLY A 240 16.56 -15.61 14.32
C GLY A 240 15.59 -16.74 14.66
N LYS A 241 14.28 -16.49 14.73
CA LYS A 241 13.25 -17.52 14.88
C LYS A 241 12.03 -17.23 14.01
N PRO A 242 11.29 -18.26 13.59
CA PRO A 242 10.04 -18.05 12.88
C PRO A 242 9.01 -17.30 13.72
N VAL A 243 8.37 -16.32 13.10
CA VAL A 243 7.38 -15.45 13.73
C VAL A 243 6.09 -15.47 12.94
N LYS A 244 4.98 -15.44 13.67
CA LYS A 244 3.65 -15.17 13.15
C LYS A 244 3.27 -13.74 13.49
N LEU A 245 2.97 -12.97 12.45
CA LEU A 245 2.43 -11.63 12.53
C LEU A 245 0.90 -11.69 12.43
N ASN A 246 0.22 -11.21 13.46
CA ASN A 246 -1.23 -11.02 13.44
C ASN A 246 -1.53 -9.62 12.88
N VAL A 247 -2.04 -9.56 11.65
CA VAL A 247 -2.48 -8.32 11.02
C VAL A 247 -3.88 -8.01 11.55
N GLU A 248 -3.91 -7.43 12.75
CA GLU A 248 -5.11 -7.04 13.48
C GLU A 248 -4.96 -5.62 14.07
N ILE A 249 -5.92 -5.20 14.91
CA ILE A 249 -5.86 -3.91 15.61
C ILE A 249 -5.84 -4.19 17.13
N PRO A 250 -4.74 -3.90 17.84
CA PRO A 250 -3.43 -3.45 17.34
C PRO A 250 -2.63 -4.56 16.66
N LEU A 251 -1.68 -4.21 15.78
CA LEU A 251 -0.69 -5.15 15.25
C LEU A 251 -0.01 -5.91 16.39
N SER A 252 0.19 -7.22 16.22
CA SER A 252 0.93 -8.03 17.19
C SER A 252 1.68 -9.16 16.50
N ALA A 253 2.74 -9.65 17.13
CA ALA A 253 3.51 -10.78 16.64
C ALA A 253 3.85 -11.74 17.78
N GLU A 254 3.95 -13.03 17.46
CA GLU A 254 4.36 -14.09 18.38
C GLU A 254 5.32 -15.06 17.70
N TYR A 255 6.26 -15.62 18.45
CA TYR A 255 7.09 -16.70 17.93
C TYR A 255 6.21 -17.89 17.59
N LEU A 256 6.45 -18.52 16.44
CA LEU A 256 5.84 -19.80 16.13
C LEU A 256 6.43 -20.84 17.08
N ALA A 257 5.55 -21.62 17.74
CA ALA A 257 6.00 -22.73 18.56
C ALA A 257 6.83 -23.67 17.67
N GLN A 258 8.05 -24.00 18.11
CA GLN A 258 8.78 -25.10 17.49
C GLN A 258 7.92 -26.33 17.70
N THR A 259 7.37 -26.87 16.61
CA THR A 259 6.79 -28.20 16.65
C THR A 259 7.96 -29.11 16.95
N GLU A 260 8.01 -29.67 18.16
CA GLU A 260 8.92 -30.77 18.46
C GLU A 260 8.67 -31.83 17.39
N SER A 261 9.61 -31.96 16.47
CA SER A 261 9.64 -33.07 15.53
C SER A 261 9.82 -34.34 16.36
N VAL A 262 8.72 -35.07 16.57
CA VAL A 262 8.71 -36.42 17.15
C VAL A 262 9.31 -37.39 16.14
#